data_AF-A0A5M9RB25-F1
#
_entry.id   AF-A0A5M9RB25-F1
#
_cell.length_a   1.000
_cell.length_b   1.000
_cell.length_c   1.000
_cell.angle_alpha   90.00
_cell.angle_beta   90.00
_cell.angle_gamma   90.00
#
_symmetry.space_group_name_H-M   'P 1'
#
loop_
_entity.id
_entity.type
_entity.pdbx_description
1 polymer ?
#
loop_
_entity_poly.entity_id
_entity_poly.type
_entity_poly.pdbx_seq_one_letter_code
_entity_poly.pdbx_strand_id
1 'polypeptide(L)'
;MQIPTPFYRPVFRCITLCFIALLLTACKTELYSGLPQKEANEMYSLLLENNIIAEKKSGKEGKASLLVEESHIPKAIEILRQRGYPRGQFQSLNDIFTGDSLIPSPQEQAAKLNYVRSQELAQVLSDIDGVITARVLFTRPEFKADSDTPPEHSVSAAIFIKYSPDIPVFRYRDQIKHLVKNSIQGLTAENISLTLIPAITAKPVITTPELRTLMNIQVTTGSYTKLLSYAAGFIILFISSHLLHFFLNKRKPRHERPD
;
A
#
# COMPACT_ATOMS: atom_id res chain seq x y z
N MET A 1 30.56 -58.25 17.97
CA MET A 1 31.24 -57.44 16.94
C MET A 1 30.40 -56.20 16.68
N GLN A 2 30.68 -55.09 17.37
CA GLN A 2 29.95 -53.84 17.21
C GLN A 2 30.40 -53.16 15.92
N ILE A 3 29.50 -53.11 14.94
CA ILE A 3 29.70 -52.33 13.71
C ILE A 3 29.71 -50.86 14.14
N PRO A 4 30.80 -50.09 13.95
CA PRO A 4 30.79 -48.68 14.29
C PRO A 4 29.78 -48.00 13.35
N THR A 5 28.66 -47.52 13.91
CA THR A 5 27.73 -46.69 13.16
C THR A 5 28.53 -45.49 12.67
N PRO A 6 28.64 -45.27 11.35
CA PRO A 6 29.45 -44.17 10.87
C PRO A 6 28.81 -42.88 11.38
N PHE A 7 29.64 -41.95 11.83
CA PHE A 7 29.32 -40.57 12.24
C PHE A 7 28.61 -39.73 11.12
N TYR A 8 28.20 -40.41 10.05
CA TYR A 8 27.72 -39.94 8.76
C TYR A 8 26.20 -39.67 8.74
N ARG A 9 25.41 -40.39 9.55
CA ARG A 9 23.96 -40.15 9.67
C ARG A 9 23.59 -38.78 10.26
N PRO A 10 24.21 -38.28 11.34
CA PRO A 10 23.81 -37.00 11.93
C PRO A 10 24.17 -35.80 11.03
N VAL A 11 25.35 -35.80 10.40
CA VAL A 11 25.81 -34.68 9.56
C VAL A 11 24.96 -34.53 8.31
N PHE A 12 24.68 -35.62 7.60
CA PHE A 12 23.80 -35.59 6.43
C PHE A 12 22.38 -35.14 6.80
N ARG A 13 21.84 -35.63 7.92
CA ARG A 13 20.52 -35.22 8.41
C ARG A 13 20.47 -33.73 8.78
N CYS A 14 21.52 -33.18 9.37
CA CYS A 14 21.62 -31.75 9.65
C CYS A 14 21.69 -30.90 8.37
N ILE A 15 22.47 -31.32 7.37
CA ILE A 15 22.58 -30.61 6.09
C ILE A 15 21.23 -30.58 5.34
N THR A 16 20.52 -31.70 5.30
CA THR A 16 19.18 -31.77 4.69
C THR A 16 18.17 -30.93 5.45
N LEU A 17 18.19 -30.96 6.79
CA LEU A 17 17.31 -30.12 7.62
C LEU A 17 17.59 -28.62 7.42
N CYS A 18 18.85 -28.23 7.35
CA CYS A 18 19.24 -26.84 7.08
C CYS A 18 18.79 -26.38 5.68
N PHE A 19 18.88 -27.25 4.67
CA PHE A 19 18.43 -26.92 3.32
C PHE A 19 16.91 -26.76 3.25
N ILE A 20 16.16 -27.67 3.89
CA ILE A 20 14.71 -27.56 4.01
C ILE A 20 14.35 -26.26 4.74
N ALA A 21 15.02 -25.93 5.84
CA ALA A 21 14.78 -24.68 6.57
C ALA A 21 15.06 -23.42 5.72
N LEU A 22 16.06 -23.47 4.83
CA LEU A 22 16.38 -22.36 3.93
C LEU A 22 15.28 -22.15 2.86
N LEU A 23 14.69 -23.24 2.36
CA LEU A 23 13.61 -23.20 1.37
C LEU A 23 12.31 -22.59 1.92
N LEU A 24 12.16 -22.48 3.25
CA LEU A 24 10.99 -21.87 3.89
C LEU A 24 11.10 -20.33 4.03
N THR A 25 12.17 -19.70 3.55
CA THR A 25 12.33 -18.24 3.70
C THR A 25 11.51 -17.46 2.66
N ALA A 26 10.27 -17.13 3.01
CA ALA A 26 9.49 -16.12 2.30
C ALA A 26 9.98 -14.72 2.71
N CYS A 27 10.78 -14.07 1.86
CA CYS A 27 11.20 -12.70 2.11
C CYS A 27 10.03 -11.76 1.78
N LYS A 28 9.52 -11.05 2.79
CA LYS A 28 8.52 -10.00 2.60
C LYS A 28 9.23 -8.70 2.22
N THR A 29 8.70 -8.01 1.24
CA THR A 29 9.22 -6.75 0.72
C THR A 29 8.32 -5.60 1.18
N GLU A 30 8.91 -4.43 1.43
CA GLU A 30 8.16 -3.24 1.79
C GLU A 30 7.30 -2.75 0.60
N LEU A 31 6.00 -2.60 0.83
CA LEU A 31 5.02 -2.10 -0.13
C LEU A 31 4.87 -0.57 0.00
N TYR A 32 4.69 -0.10 1.23
CA TYR A 32 4.58 1.31 1.59
C TYR A 32 5.24 1.53 2.95
N SER A 33 5.84 2.71 3.14
CA SER A 33 6.38 3.18 4.42
C SER A 33 5.90 4.59 4.75
N GLY A 34 6.02 4.95 6.03
CA GLY A 34 5.69 6.28 6.51
C GLY A 34 4.18 6.55 6.60
N LEU A 35 3.35 5.51 6.66
CA LEU A 35 1.89 5.64 6.70
C LEU A 35 1.41 6.05 8.09
N PRO A 36 0.41 6.94 8.21
CA PRO A 36 -0.30 7.15 9.46
C PRO A 36 -0.90 5.83 9.99
N GLN A 37 -0.91 5.63 11.31
CA GLN A 37 -1.37 4.37 11.92
C GLN A 37 -2.80 3.97 11.49
N LYS A 38 -3.72 4.94 11.40
CA LYS A 38 -5.10 4.71 10.97
C LYS A 38 -5.14 4.18 9.53
N GLU A 39 -4.45 4.85 8.62
CA GLU A 39 -4.39 4.48 7.21
C GLU A 39 -3.72 3.12 7.02
N ALA A 40 -2.61 2.86 7.73
CA ALA A 40 -1.94 1.57 7.70
C ALA A 40 -2.84 0.42 8.16
N ASN A 41 -3.69 0.64 9.18
CA ASN A 41 -4.65 -0.37 9.64
C ASN A 41 -5.73 -0.66 8.60
N GLU A 42 -6.25 0.37 7.94
CA GLU A 42 -7.29 0.22 6.91
C GLU A 42 -6.72 -0.51 5.68
N MET A 43 -5.56 -0.08 5.19
CA MET A 43 -4.85 -0.74 4.09
C MET A 43 -4.51 -2.19 4.42
N TYR A 44 -4.04 -2.46 5.64
CA TYR A 44 -3.76 -3.83 6.11
C TYR A 44 -5.00 -4.72 6.09
N SER A 45 -6.12 -4.20 6.60
CA SER A 45 -7.39 -4.94 6.65
C SER A 45 -7.90 -5.27 5.24
N LEU A 46 -7.82 -4.30 4.31
CA LEU A 46 -8.22 -4.49 2.92
C LEU A 46 -7.38 -5.56 2.20
N LEU A 47 -6.07 -5.61 2.47
CA LEU A 47 -5.20 -6.64 1.91
C LEU A 47 -5.60 -8.04 2.42
N LEU A 48 -5.86 -8.17 3.72
CA LEU A 48 -6.31 -9.44 4.32
C LEU A 48 -7.66 -9.90 3.75
N GLU A 49 -8.64 -9.00 3.61
CA GLU A 49 -9.95 -9.30 3.00
C GLU A 49 -9.84 -9.83 1.56
N ASN A 50 -8.77 -9.43 0.85
CA ASN A 50 -8.52 -9.86 -0.54
C ASN A 50 -7.53 -11.05 -0.64
N ASN A 51 -7.32 -11.77 0.46
CA ASN A 51 -6.41 -12.92 0.57
C ASN A 51 -4.95 -12.58 0.25
N ILE A 52 -4.50 -11.36 0.57
CA ILE A 52 -3.10 -10.97 0.49
C ILE A 52 -2.53 -10.95 1.90
N ILE A 53 -1.59 -11.86 2.17
CA ILE A 53 -0.86 -11.90 3.44
C ILE A 53 0.08 -10.69 3.49
N ALA A 54 -0.31 -9.70 4.30
CA ALA A 54 0.50 -8.54 4.60
C ALA A 54 1.07 -8.65 6.02
N GLU A 55 2.15 -7.91 6.28
CA GLU A 55 2.70 -7.67 7.61
C GLU A 55 2.76 -6.17 7.85
N LYS A 56 2.32 -5.74 9.03
CA LYS A 56 2.39 -4.34 9.45
C LYS A 56 3.53 -4.19 10.45
N LYS A 57 4.53 -3.39 10.09
CA LYS A 57 5.66 -3.07 10.95
C LYS A 57 5.53 -1.63 11.46
N SER A 58 5.58 -1.45 12.77
CA SER A 58 5.63 -0.10 13.34
C SER A 58 6.97 0.55 12.98
N GLY A 59 6.92 1.73 12.38
CA GLY A 59 8.06 2.58 12.06
C GLY A 59 8.37 3.57 13.17
N LYS A 60 9.24 4.53 12.87
CA LYS A 60 9.57 5.63 13.78
C LYS A 60 8.44 6.69 13.75
N GLU A 61 8.33 7.47 14.82
CA GLU A 61 7.40 8.63 14.92
C GLU A 61 5.91 8.28 14.74
N GLY A 62 5.47 7.10 15.19
CA GLY A 62 4.06 6.70 15.11
C GLY A 62 3.57 6.40 13.68
N LYS A 63 4.48 6.32 12.71
CA LYS A 63 4.20 5.86 11.34
C LYS A 63 4.37 4.35 11.25
N ALA A 64 3.73 3.72 10.27
CA ALA A 64 3.83 2.28 10.01
C ALA A 64 4.24 2.00 8.56
N SER A 65 4.82 0.82 8.36
CA SER A 65 5.14 0.25 7.05
C SER A 65 4.32 -1.02 6.84
N LEU A 66 3.92 -1.26 5.59
CA LEU A 66 3.26 -2.49 5.16
C LEU A 66 4.22 -3.28 4.28
N LEU A 67 4.38 -4.56 4.60
CA LEU A 67 5.20 -5.50 3.85
C LEU A 67 4.31 -6.59 3.27
N VAL A 68 4.57 -7.00 2.03
CA VAL A 68 3.88 -8.10 1.36
C VAL A 68 4.90 -9.00 0.66
N GLU A 69 4.50 -10.22 0.32
CA GLU A 69 5.34 -11.06 -0.54
C GLU A 69 5.52 -10.41 -1.92
N GLU A 70 6.71 -10.55 -2.49
CA GLU A 70 7.09 -9.98 -3.79
C GLU A 70 6.12 -10.38 -4.91
N SER A 71 5.59 -11.60 -4.86
CA SER A 71 4.56 -12.13 -5.77
C SER A 71 3.22 -11.39 -5.70
N HIS A 72 2.88 -10.82 -4.53
CA HIS A 72 1.59 -10.17 -4.28
C HIS A 72 1.62 -8.66 -4.51
N ILE A 73 2.79 -8.04 -4.70
CA ILE A 73 2.94 -6.58 -4.86
C ILE A 73 1.99 -6.00 -5.94
N PRO A 74 1.96 -6.53 -7.19
CA PRO A 74 1.12 -5.92 -8.23
C PRO A 74 -0.37 -5.96 -7.88
N LYS A 75 -0.83 -7.08 -7.30
CA LYS A 75 -2.21 -7.26 -6.87
C LYS A 75 -2.56 -6.37 -5.68
N ALA A 76 -1.64 -6.25 -4.71
CA ALA A 76 -1.80 -5.40 -3.54
C ALA A 76 -1.95 -3.93 -3.92
N ILE A 77 -1.08 -3.42 -4.80
CA ILE A 77 -1.16 -2.04 -5.30
C ILE A 77 -2.50 -1.79 -5.99
N GLU A 78 -2.94 -2.71 -6.84
CA GLU A 78 -4.19 -2.52 -7.59
C GLU A 78 -5.42 -2.49 -6.67
N ILE A 79 -5.51 -3.40 -5.69
CA ILE A 79 -6.61 -3.41 -4.71
C ILE A 79 -6.63 -2.11 -3.89
N LEU A 80 -5.46 -1.66 -3.43
CA LEU A 80 -5.34 -0.42 -2.65
C LEU A 80 -5.75 0.81 -3.49
N ARG A 81 -5.29 0.87 -4.75
CA ARG A 81 -5.61 1.95 -5.69
C ARG A 81 -7.10 2.04 -6.00
N GLN A 82 -7.79 0.90 -6.11
CA GLN A 82 -9.24 0.84 -6.33
C GLN A 82 -10.02 1.48 -5.18
N ARG A 83 -9.54 1.31 -3.95
CA ARG A 83 -10.11 1.95 -2.75
C ARG A 83 -9.55 3.35 -2.46
N GLY A 84 -8.73 3.90 -3.36
CA GLY A 84 -8.21 5.26 -3.27
C GLY A 84 -7.03 5.45 -2.33
N TYR A 85 -6.32 4.36 -1.98
CA TYR A 85 -5.09 4.43 -1.20
C TYR A 85 -3.83 4.62 -2.08
N PRO A 86 -2.76 5.21 -1.53
CA PRO A 86 -2.75 5.94 -0.27
C PRO A 86 -3.58 7.22 -0.39
N ARG A 87 -4.32 7.58 0.68
CA ARG A 87 -5.18 8.76 0.66
C ARG A 87 -4.28 9.99 0.60
N GLY A 88 -4.59 10.93 -0.29
CA GLY A 88 -3.93 12.23 -0.28
C GLY A 88 -4.20 12.90 1.06
N GLN A 89 -3.14 13.21 1.81
CA GLN A 89 -3.28 13.97 3.06
C GLN A 89 -3.88 15.33 2.72
N PHE A 90 -4.95 15.69 3.42
CA PHE A 90 -5.45 17.06 3.36
C PHE A 90 -4.39 17.95 3.99
N GLN A 91 -3.87 18.90 3.22
CA GLN A 91 -2.94 19.89 3.76
C GLN A 91 -3.63 20.62 4.91
N SER A 92 -2.98 20.65 6.06
CA SER A 92 -3.47 21.47 7.15
C SER A 92 -3.30 22.94 6.78
N LEU A 93 -4.12 23.82 7.36
CA LEU A 93 -4.00 25.26 7.17
C LEU A 93 -2.61 25.81 7.48
N ASN A 94 -1.88 25.15 8.39
CA ASN A 94 -0.51 25.51 8.74
C ASN A 94 0.51 25.14 7.65
N ASP A 95 0.21 24.15 6.80
CA ASP A 95 1.13 23.67 5.76
C ASP A 95 1.16 24.61 4.53
N ILE A 96 0.09 25.37 4.30
CA ILE A 96 -0.05 26.25 3.13
C ILE A 96 0.26 27.71 3.47
N PHE A 97 -0.04 28.14 4.69
CA PHE A 97 0.10 29.52 5.13
C PHE A 97 1.17 29.64 6.22
N THR A 98 2.42 29.35 5.87
CA THR A 98 3.62 29.61 6.70
C THR A 98 4.14 31.05 6.50
N GLY A 99 3.23 32.00 6.25
CA GLY A 99 3.59 33.39 6.05
C GLY A 99 3.90 34.08 7.38
N ASP A 100 5.17 34.42 7.60
CA ASP A 100 5.72 35.21 8.73
C ASP A 100 5.19 36.67 8.81
N SER A 101 4.03 36.97 8.24
CA SER A 101 3.42 38.30 8.37
C SER A 101 2.64 38.38 9.68
N LEU A 102 3.10 39.24 10.59
CA LEU A 102 2.51 39.48 11.92
C LEU A 102 1.01 39.84 11.89
N ILE A 103 0.46 40.25 10.74
CA ILE A 103 -0.98 40.51 10.55
C ILE A 103 -1.38 40.10 9.11
N PRO A 104 -2.30 39.13 8.93
CA PRO A 104 -2.79 38.74 7.61
C PRO A 104 -3.71 39.81 7.02
N SER A 105 -3.60 40.07 5.72
CA SER A 105 -4.45 41.05 5.03
C SER A 105 -5.93 40.61 5.03
N PRO A 106 -6.90 41.53 4.89
CA PRO A 106 -8.32 41.16 4.82
C PRO A 106 -8.64 40.15 3.71
N GLN A 107 -7.95 40.25 2.57
CA GLN A 107 -8.08 39.31 1.45
C GLN A 107 -7.53 37.92 1.81
N GLU A 108 -6.39 37.87 2.50
CA GLU A 108 -5.78 36.63 2.96
C GLU A 108 -6.64 35.92 4.01
N GLN A 109 -7.21 36.66 4.96
CA GLN A 109 -8.14 36.09 5.95
C GLN A 109 -9.39 35.51 5.27
N ALA A 110 -9.96 36.20 4.29
CA ALA A 110 -11.10 35.71 3.53
C ALA A 110 -10.76 34.45 2.73
N ALA A 111 -9.61 34.43 2.04
CA ALA A 111 -9.12 33.26 1.32
C ALA A 111 -8.89 32.06 2.26
N LYS A 112 -8.31 32.30 3.44
CA LYS A 112 -8.06 31.28 4.46
C LYS A 112 -9.36 30.68 4.98
N LEU A 113 -10.31 31.52 5.41
CA LEU A 113 -11.63 31.08 5.86
C LEU A 113 -12.34 30.27 4.78
N ASN A 114 -12.21 30.69 3.53
CA ASN A 114 -12.83 30.00 2.41
C ASN A 114 -12.23 28.60 2.20
N TYR A 115 -10.91 28.49 2.29
CA TYR A 115 -10.23 27.20 2.23
C TYR A 115 -10.67 26.27 3.36
N VAL A 116 -10.74 26.75 4.61
CA VAL A 116 -11.19 25.95 5.77
C VAL A 116 -12.56 25.33 5.48
N ARG A 117 -13.52 26.16 5.08
CA ARG A 117 -14.90 25.73 4.80
C ARG A 117 -14.95 24.70 3.68
N SER A 118 -14.12 24.87 2.64
CA SER A 118 -14.01 23.89 1.55
C SER A 118 -13.52 22.54 2.05
N GLN A 119 -12.49 22.54 2.90
CA GLN A 119 -11.89 21.32 3.44
C GLN A 119 -12.83 20.60 4.42
N GLU A 120 -13.49 21.33 5.33
CA GLU A 120 -14.48 20.74 6.24
C GLU A 120 -15.61 20.08 5.46
N LEU A 121 -16.15 20.75 4.44
CA LEU A 121 -17.22 20.18 3.62
C LEU A 121 -16.73 18.98 2.79
N ALA A 122 -15.52 19.03 2.24
CA ALA A 122 -14.92 17.89 1.56
C ALA A 122 -14.70 16.70 2.50
N GLN A 123 -14.34 16.93 3.76
CA GLN A 123 -14.20 15.89 4.76
C GLN A 123 -15.56 15.25 5.07
N VAL A 124 -16.59 16.05 5.37
CA VAL A 124 -17.95 15.55 5.64
C VAL A 124 -18.50 14.73 4.47
N LEU A 125 -18.31 15.20 3.23
CA LEU A 125 -18.74 14.46 2.04
C LEU A 125 -17.94 13.17 1.82
N SER A 126 -16.67 13.13 2.25
CA SER A 126 -15.84 11.92 2.17
C SER A 126 -16.22 10.86 3.19
N ASP A 127 -16.91 11.24 4.27
CA ASP A 127 -17.40 10.31 5.29
C ASP A 127 -18.71 9.60 4.88
N ILE A 128 -19.31 9.97 3.74
CA ILE A 128 -20.50 9.30 3.20
C ILE A 128 -20.13 7.90 2.69
N ASP A 129 -20.91 6.89 3.07
CA ASP A 129 -20.72 5.51 2.62
C ASP A 129 -20.67 5.40 1.09
N GLY A 130 -19.61 4.76 0.59
CA GLY A 130 -19.36 4.61 -0.83
C GLY A 130 -18.60 5.77 -1.45
N VAL A 131 -18.39 6.89 -0.77
CA VAL A 131 -17.48 7.95 -1.23
C VAL A 131 -16.04 7.53 -0.95
N ILE A 132 -15.22 7.52 -1.99
CA ILE A 132 -13.78 7.21 -1.90
C ILE A 132 -13.00 8.52 -1.73
N THR A 133 -13.41 9.58 -2.41
CA THR A 133 -12.78 10.89 -2.34
C THR A 133 -13.78 11.96 -2.72
N ALA A 134 -13.88 13.01 -1.90
CA ALA A 134 -14.59 14.23 -2.25
C ALA A 134 -13.63 15.43 -2.36
N ARG A 135 -13.91 16.31 -3.32
CA ARG A 135 -13.27 17.62 -3.47
C ARG A 135 -14.35 18.66 -3.67
N VAL A 136 -14.25 19.74 -2.93
CA VAL A 136 -15.17 20.87 -3.04
C VAL A 136 -14.36 22.12 -3.33
N LEU A 137 -14.75 22.82 -4.37
CA LEU A 137 -14.26 24.15 -4.70
C LEU A 137 -15.47 25.08 -4.71
N PHE A 138 -15.37 26.23 -4.09
CA PHE A 138 -16.34 27.28 -4.26
C PHE A 138 -15.67 28.56 -4.70
N THR A 139 -16.39 29.32 -5.51
CA THR A 139 -15.93 30.60 -6.02
C THR A 139 -16.96 31.65 -5.66
N ARG A 140 -16.46 32.79 -5.19
CA ARG A 140 -17.24 34.01 -5.06
C ARG A 140 -16.71 34.97 -6.12
N PRO A 141 -17.52 35.39 -7.11
CA PRO A 141 -17.07 36.38 -8.07
C PRO A 141 -16.65 37.65 -7.31
N GLU A 142 -15.46 38.16 -7.62
CA GLU A 142 -14.96 39.41 -7.07
C GLU A 142 -15.75 40.57 -7.70
N PHE A 143 -16.29 41.44 -6.86
CA PHE A 143 -17.06 42.59 -7.31
C PHE A 143 -16.11 43.62 -7.95
N LYS A 144 -16.36 43.98 -9.21
CA LYS A 144 -15.80 45.19 -9.80
C LYS A 144 -16.79 46.32 -9.57
N ALA A 145 -16.35 47.37 -8.89
CA ALA A 145 -17.19 48.51 -8.50
C ALA A 145 -17.71 49.38 -9.67
N ASP A 146 -17.46 49.00 -10.92
CA ASP A 146 -17.65 49.81 -12.12
C ASP A 146 -18.65 49.17 -13.12
N SER A 147 -19.47 48.22 -12.67
CA SER A 147 -20.52 47.63 -13.51
C SER A 147 -21.91 48.10 -13.08
N ASP A 148 -22.63 48.76 -14.00
CA ASP A 148 -24.07 49.16 -13.89
C ASP A 148 -25.04 47.96 -13.73
N THR A 149 -24.53 46.75 -13.61
CA THR A 149 -25.30 45.54 -13.38
C THR A 149 -25.44 45.30 -11.88
N PRO A 150 -26.66 45.10 -11.35
CA PRO A 150 -26.86 44.70 -9.96
C PRO A 150 -25.98 43.47 -9.68
N PRO A 151 -25.27 43.43 -8.55
CA PRO A 151 -24.38 42.31 -8.26
C PRO A 151 -25.22 41.03 -8.17
N GLU A 152 -25.04 40.15 -9.16
CA GLU A 152 -25.54 38.78 -9.07
C GLU A 152 -24.67 38.09 -8.01
N HIS A 153 -25.11 38.16 -6.77
CA HIS A 153 -24.45 37.60 -5.59
C HIS A 153 -24.52 36.05 -5.57
N SER A 154 -24.39 35.40 -6.72
CA SER A 154 -24.40 33.96 -6.82
C SER A 154 -23.02 33.41 -6.43
N VAL A 155 -22.94 32.85 -5.22
CA VAL A 155 -21.86 31.93 -4.88
C VAL A 155 -22.05 30.67 -5.72
N SER A 156 -20.96 30.14 -6.27
CA SER A 156 -20.97 28.91 -7.07
C SER A 156 -20.09 27.85 -6.43
N ALA A 157 -20.51 26.60 -6.52
CA ALA A 157 -19.79 25.46 -5.97
C ALA A 157 -19.63 24.34 -7.02
N ALA A 158 -18.41 23.83 -7.13
CA ALA A 158 -18.06 22.65 -7.90
C ALA A 158 -17.69 21.52 -6.94
N ILE A 159 -18.44 20.42 -7.03
CA ILE A 159 -18.27 19.25 -6.19
C ILE A 159 -17.88 18.07 -7.08
N PHE A 160 -16.75 17.48 -6.75
CA PHE A 160 -16.26 16.25 -7.36
C PHE A 160 -16.31 15.13 -6.33
N ILE A 161 -16.97 14.03 -6.67
CA ILE A 161 -17.03 12.84 -5.84
C ILE A 161 -16.63 11.62 -6.67
N LYS A 162 -15.57 10.96 -6.24
CA LYS A 162 -15.23 9.61 -6.67
C LYS A 162 -15.90 8.61 -5.72
N TYR A 163 -16.66 7.66 -6.25
CA TYR A 163 -17.43 6.72 -5.44
C TYR A 163 -17.19 5.25 -5.82
N SER A 164 -17.41 4.32 -4.89
CA SER A 164 -17.38 2.88 -5.14
C SER A 164 -18.60 2.46 -5.96
N PRO A 165 -18.44 1.69 -7.05
CA PRO A 165 -19.58 1.22 -7.83
C PRO A 165 -20.51 0.27 -7.06
N ASP A 166 -20.06 -0.31 -5.94
CA ASP A 166 -20.86 -1.21 -5.11
C ASP A 166 -22.01 -0.48 -4.39
N ILE A 167 -21.83 0.82 -4.11
CA ILE A 167 -22.80 1.66 -3.41
C ILE A 167 -23.31 2.73 -4.37
N PRO A 168 -24.62 2.81 -4.66
CA PRO A 168 -25.16 3.75 -5.64
C PRO A 168 -25.25 5.18 -5.06
N VAL A 169 -24.10 5.85 -4.89
CA VAL A 169 -23.99 7.21 -4.35
C VAL A 169 -24.83 8.23 -5.15
N PHE A 170 -25.11 7.94 -6.43
CA PHE A 170 -25.99 8.77 -7.26
C PHE A 170 -27.42 8.92 -6.69
N ARG A 171 -27.87 7.99 -5.83
CA ARG A 171 -29.18 8.08 -5.15
C ARG A 171 -29.22 9.19 -4.09
N TYR A 172 -28.05 9.64 -3.63
CA TYR A 172 -27.92 10.69 -2.62
C TYR A 172 -27.62 12.06 -3.23
N ARG A 173 -27.72 12.23 -4.55
CA ARG A 173 -27.34 13.48 -5.25
C ARG A 173 -28.07 14.70 -4.71
N ASP A 174 -29.37 14.59 -4.49
CA ASP A 174 -30.18 15.71 -4.01
C ASP A 174 -29.85 16.03 -2.56
N GLN A 175 -29.64 15.02 -1.72
CA GLN A 175 -29.23 15.17 -0.32
C GLN A 175 -27.84 15.82 -0.23
N ILE A 176 -26.88 15.41 -1.07
CA ILE A 176 -25.55 16.03 -1.17
C ILE A 176 -25.68 17.50 -1.57
N LYS A 177 -26.46 17.81 -2.60
CA LYS A 177 -26.72 19.20 -3.02
C LYS A 177 -27.38 20.01 -1.90
N HIS A 178 -28.34 19.42 -1.19
CA HIS A 178 -29.05 20.09 -0.10
C HIS A 178 -28.13 20.37 1.10
N LEU A 179 -27.27 19.41 1.45
CA LEU A 179 -26.25 19.58 2.49
C LEU A 179 -25.32 20.74 2.14
N VAL A 180 -24.74 20.75 0.93
CA VAL A 180 -23.82 21.80 0.50
C VAL A 180 -24.50 23.17 0.42
N LYS A 181 -25.71 23.23 -0.13
CA LYS A 181 -26.53 24.46 -0.16
C LYS A 181 -26.70 25.05 1.24
N ASN A 182 -27.00 24.21 2.23
CA ASN A 182 -27.23 24.66 3.61
C ASN A 182 -25.93 24.98 4.36
N SER A 183 -24.78 24.46 3.90
CA SER A 183 -23.47 24.74 4.50
C SER A 183 -22.85 26.07 4.05
N ILE A 184 -23.29 26.64 2.92
CA ILE A 184 -22.70 27.86 2.35
C ILE A 184 -23.78 28.94 2.19
N GLN A 185 -23.60 30.08 2.87
CA GLN A 185 -24.50 31.22 2.75
C GLN A 185 -24.46 31.81 1.33
N GLY A 186 -25.64 32.06 0.75
CA GLY A 186 -25.77 32.65 -0.59
C GLY A 186 -25.57 31.66 -1.74
N LEU A 187 -25.39 30.36 -1.46
CA LEU A 187 -25.35 29.31 -2.47
C LEU A 187 -26.78 28.83 -2.79
N THR A 188 -27.16 28.85 -4.06
CA THR A 188 -28.43 28.26 -4.53
C THR A 188 -28.20 26.89 -5.15
N ALA A 189 -29.25 26.08 -5.26
CA ALA A 189 -29.15 24.74 -5.81
C ALA A 189 -28.79 24.74 -7.31
N GLU A 190 -29.13 25.79 -8.07
CA GLU A 190 -28.75 25.91 -9.48
C GLU A 190 -27.24 26.12 -9.65
N ASN A 191 -26.59 26.77 -8.68
CA ASN A 191 -25.16 27.10 -8.74
C ASN A 191 -24.26 25.98 -8.19
N ILE A 192 -24.80 24.79 -7.98
CA ILE A 192 -24.07 23.60 -7.53
C ILE A 192 -23.87 22.64 -8.70
N SER A 193 -22.63 22.57 -9.19
CA SER A 193 -22.19 21.56 -10.14
C SER A 193 -21.69 20.31 -9.40
N LEU A 194 -22.43 19.21 -9.51
CA LEU A 194 -22.10 17.93 -8.87
C LEU A 194 -21.70 16.89 -9.93
N THR A 195 -20.43 16.50 -9.91
CA THR A 195 -19.86 15.47 -10.77
C THR A 195 -19.57 14.21 -9.95
N LEU A 196 -20.22 13.10 -10.33
CA LEU A 196 -20.01 11.79 -9.73
C LEU A 196 -19.24 10.88 -10.69
N ILE A 197 -18.10 10.37 -10.26
CA ILE A 197 -17.29 9.45 -11.06
C ILE A 197 -17.19 8.09 -10.34
N PRO A 198 -17.67 6.99 -10.95
CA PRO A 198 -17.46 5.67 -10.37
C PRO A 198 -15.99 5.30 -10.42
N ALA A 199 -15.49 4.69 -9.35
CA ALA A 199 -14.17 4.08 -9.35
C ALA A 199 -14.17 2.89 -10.32
N ILE A 200 -13.12 2.82 -11.14
CA ILE A 200 -12.88 1.67 -11.99
C ILE A 200 -12.42 0.52 -11.08
N THR A 201 -13.35 -0.38 -10.74
CA THR A 201 -12.99 -1.69 -10.20
C THR A 201 -12.43 -2.50 -11.36
N ALA A 202 -11.10 -2.47 -11.55
CA ALA A 202 -10.51 -3.44 -12.44
C ALA A 202 -10.78 -4.81 -11.81
N LYS A 203 -11.50 -5.69 -12.51
CA LYS A 203 -11.51 -7.10 -12.14
C LYS A 203 -10.05 -7.50 -11.92
N PRO A 204 -9.67 -8.06 -10.76
CA PRO A 204 -8.28 -8.40 -10.51
C PRO A 204 -7.84 -9.25 -11.69
N VAL A 205 -6.95 -8.70 -12.52
CA VAL A 205 -6.24 -9.50 -13.50
C VAL A 205 -5.51 -10.48 -12.62
N ILE A 206 -5.97 -11.73 -12.63
CA ILE A 206 -5.19 -12.82 -12.06
C ILE A 206 -3.97 -12.87 -12.97
N THR A 207 -2.95 -12.10 -12.66
CA THR A 207 -1.62 -12.28 -13.20
C THR A 207 -1.19 -13.61 -12.61
N THR A 208 -1.55 -14.71 -13.28
CA THR A 208 -0.92 -16.00 -13.04
C THR A 208 0.57 -15.71 -13.19
N PRO A 209 1.36 -15.81 -12.11
CA PRO A 209 2.78 -15.48 -12.18
C PRO A 209 3.38 -16.35 -13.28
N GLU A 210 4.23 -15.78 -14.14
CA GLU A 210 4.94 -16.60 -15.12
C GLU A 210 5.70 -17.69 -14.37
N LEU A 211 5.31 -18.94 -14.63
CA LEU A 211 5.88 -20.11 -14.01
C LEU A 211 7.03 -20.57 -14.89
N ARG A 212 8.23 -20.65 -14.31
CA ARG A 212 9.34 -21.40 -14.90
C ARG A 212 9.35 -22.79 -14.31
N THR A 213 9.56 -23.78 -15.17
CA THR A 213 9.64 -25.18 -14.77
C THR A 213 11.08 -25.55 -14.47
N LEU A 214 11.34 -26.07 -13.27
CA LEU A 214 12.61 -26.71 -12.90
C LEU A 214 12.30 -28.13 -12.43
N MET A 215 12.79 -29.15 -13.15
CA MET A 215 12.67 -30.57 -12.72
C MET A 215 11.24 -30.94 -12.26
N ASN A 216 10.22 -30.56 -13.04
CA ASN A 216 8.78 -30.73 -12.77
C ASN A 216 8.17 -29.88 -11.64
N ILE A 217 8.91 -28.96 -11.04
CA ILE A 217 8.39 -27.99 -10.07
C ILE A 217 8.17 -26.66 -10.79
N GLN A 218 6.95 -26.12 -10.69
CA GLN A 218 6.61 -24.79 -11.20
C GLN A 218 6.96 -23.74 -10.16
N VAL A 219 7.84 -22.81 -10.51
CA VAL A 219 8.34 -21.76 -9.62
C VAL A 219 8.14 -20.41 -10.29
N THR A 220 7.78 -19.39 -9.51
CA THR A 220 7.65 -18.03 -10.02
C THR A 220 9.01 -17.46 -10.43
N THR A 221 9.05 -16.63 -11.48
CA THR A 221 10.30 -16.06 -12.01
C THR A 221 11.15 -15.33 -10.95
N GLY A 222 10.52 -14.65 -9.97
CA GLY A 222 11.22 -13.97 -8.87
C GLY A 222 11.86 -14.92 -7.84
N SER A 223 11.32 -16.12 -7.69
CA SER A 223 11.86 -17.14 -6.76
C SER A 223 12.84 -18.11 -7.45
N TYR A 224 12.87 -18.15 -8.78
CA TYR A 224 13.71 -19.06 -9.55
C TYR A 224 15.21 -18.87 -9.28
N THR A 225 15.69 -17.62 -9.25
CA THR A 225 17.11 -17.32 -9.01
C THR A 225 17.54 -17.65 -7.58
N LYS A 226 16.68 -17.39 -6.59
CA LYS A 226 16.88 -17.76 -5.19
C LYS A 226 16.92 -19.28 -5.03
N LEU A 227 16.03 -20.00 -5.70
CA LEU A 227 16.00 -21.46 -5.66
C LEU A 227 17.25 -22.07 -6.31
N LEU A 228 17.71 -21.53 -7.44
CA LEU A 228 18.94 -21.99 -8.10
C LEU A 228 20.17 -21.76 -7.21
N SER A 229 20.26 -20.60 -6.54
CA SER A 229 21.40 -20.30 -5.65
C SER A 229 21.41 -21.22 -4.42
N TYR A 230 20.24 -21.51 -3.84
CA TYR A 230 20.12 -22.49 -2.76
C TYR A 230 20.51 -23.90 -3.24
N ALA A 231 20.01 -24.34 -4.40
CA ALA A 231 20.36 -25.65 -4.96
C ALA A 231 21.86 -25.80 -5.24
N ALA A 232 22.48 -24.78 -5.84
CA ALA A 232 23.92 -24.75 -6.07
C ALA A 232 24.71 -24.77 -4.75
N GLY A 233 24.30 -23.96 -3.77
CA GLY A 233 24.89 -23.95 -2.43
C GLY A 233 24.81 -25.31 -1.74
N PHE A 234 23.69 -26.01 -1.85
CA PHE A 234 23.51 -27.36 -1.33
C PHE A 234 24.47 -28.38 -1.98
N ILE A 235 24.60 -28.34 -3.30
CA ILE A 235 25.52 -29.22 -4.03
C ILE A 235 26.98 -28.98 -3.60
N ILE A 236 27.40 -27.71 -3.47
CA ILE A 236 28.76 -27.35 -3.02
C ILE A 236 29.00 -27.85 -1.59
N LEU A 237 28.03 -27.67 -0.70
CA LEU A 237 28.14 -28.12 0.69
C LEU A 237 28.20 -29.65 0.77
N PHE A 238 27.41 -30.34 -0.07
CA PHE A 238 27.42 -31.80 -0.17
C PHE A 238 28.78 -32.33 -0.67
N ILE A 239 29.33 -31.74 -1.74
CA ILE A 239 30.64 -32.12 -2.30
C ILE A 239 31.76 -31.83 -1.30
N SER A 240 31.78 -30.65 -0.67
CA SER A 240 32.83 -30.28 0.29
C SER A 240 32.83 -31.18 1.52
N SER A 241 31.65 -31.59 2.01
CA SER A 241 31.52 -32.59 3.08
C SER A 241 32.15 -33.93 2.69
N HIS A 242 31.86 -34.42 1.48
CA HIS A 242 32.44 -35.66 0.94
C HIS A 242 33.97 -35.56 0.76
N LEU A 243 34.47 -34.42 0.25
CA LEU A 243 35.89 -34.19 0.03
C LEU A 243 36.65 -34.15 1.36
N LEU A 244 36.13 -33.40 2.34
CA LEU A 244 36.70 -33.30 3.68
C LEU A 244 36.81 -34.67 4.34
N HIS A 245 35.76 -35.48 4.23
CA HIS A 245 35.76 -36.86 4.72
C HIS A 245 36.83 -37.72 4.02
N PHE A 246 36.95 -37.64 2.69
CA PHE A 246 37.96 -38.38 1.93
C PHE A 246 39.39 -38.03 2.38
N PHE A 247 39.67 -36.74 2.61
CA PHE A 247 40.97 -36.30 3.10
C PHE A 247 41.24 -36.71 4.55
N LEU A 248 40.25 -36.61 5.45
CA LEU A 248 40.38 -37.06 6.84
C LEU A 248 40.61 -38.58 6.93
N ASN A 249 39.96 -39.36 6.07
CA ASN A 249 40.15 -40.81 6.04
C ASN A 249 41.50 -41.23 5.42
N LYS A 250 41.98 -40.49 4.41
CA LYS A 250 43.33 -40.70 3.85
C LYS A 250 44.47 -40.34 4.82
N ARG A 251 44.23 -39.41 5.75
CA ARG A 251 45.22 -39.00 6.77
C ARG A 251 45.35 -39.96 7.94
N LYS A 252 44.54 -41.03 8.03
CA LYS A 252 44.67 -42.03 9.10
C LYS A 252 45.90 -42.91 8.79
N PRO A 253 47.02 -42.79 9.52
CA PRO A 253 48.20 -43.60 9.24
C PRO A 253 47.85 -45.08 9.44
N ARG A 254 48.21 -45.91 8.46
CA ARG A 254 48.05 -47.36 8.51
C ARG A 254 49.02 -47.87 9.57
N HIS A 255 48.55 -47.99 10.82
CA HIS A 255 49.37 -48.50 11.92
C HIS A 255 49.88 -49.90 11.54
N GLU A 256 51.20 -50.02 11.46
CA GLU A 256 51.90 -51.27 11.15
C GLU A 256 51.51 -52.34 12.19
N ARG A 257 51.17 -53.54 11.69
CA ARG A 257 51.00 -54.72 12.54
C ARG A 257 52.40 -55.17 12.97
N PRO A 258 52.71 -55.27 14.27
CA PRO A 258 53.83 -56.10 14.69
C PRO A 258 53.37 -57.56 14.65
N ASP A 259 54.21 -58.41 14.06
CA ASP A 259 54.09 -59.88 14.05
C ASP A 259 54.20 -60.48 15.45
#